data_AF-A0A2H9LE27-F1
#
_entry.id   AF-A0A2H9LE27-F1
#
_cell.length_a   1.000
_cell.length_b   1.000
_cell.length_c   1.000
_cell.angle_alpha   90.00
_cell.angle_beta   90.00
_cell.angle_gamma   90.00
#
_symmetry.space_group_name_H-M   'P 1'
#
loop_
_entity.id
_entity.type
_entity.pdbx_description
1 polymer ?
#
loop_
_entity_poly.entity_id
_entity_poly.type
_entity_poly.pdbx_seq_one_letter_code
_entity_poly.pdbx_strand_id
1 'polypeptide(L)'
;MFNLNQRGIGVVAVMGLAFLFFLVLPIILFKLNGMSKVLFQIIMVFTIIGYVKQMGLDGALMWIVSGILVYFIVWKYIYLFSSLYLLMLLMGFGFTSAIMWGSNTLRSKIGGWSESWKQRKAMVK
;
A
#
# COMPACT_ATOMS: atom_id res chain seq x y z
N MET A 1 -3.24 3.81 -28.91
CA MET A 1 -3.32 2.37 -28.56
C MET A 1 -2.11 2.03 -27.69
N PHE A 2 -2.31 1.69 -26.41
CA PHE A 2 -1.22 1.26 -25.54
C PHE A 2 -0.77 -0.14 -25.95
N ASN A 3 0.45 -0.28 -26.46
CA ASN A 3 1.07 -1.57 -26.78
C ASN A 3 1.50 -2.26 -25.47
N LEU A 4 0.54 -2.90 -24.80
CA LEU A 4 0.75 -3.65 -23.57
C LEU A 4 1.41 -5.00 -23.91
N ASN A 5 2.74 -5.06 -23.82
CA ASN A 5 3.47 -6.32 -23.74
C ASN A 5 2.83 -7.22 -22.66
N GLN A 6 2.72 -8.53 -22.87
CA GLN A 6 2.12 -9.47 -21.91
C GLN A 6 2.72 -9.35 -20.49
N ARG A 7 3.98 -8.91 -20.39
CA ARG A 7 4.64 -8.58 -19.11
C ARG A 7 4.02 -7.37 -18.40
N GLY A 8 3.57 -6.35 -19.15
CA GLY A 8 2.89 -5.16 -18.62
C GLY A 8 1.47 -5.46 -18.12
N ILE A 9 0.74 -6.34 -18.81
CA ILE A 9 -0.59 -6.78 -18.36
C ILE A 9 -0.49 -7.56 -17.04
N GLY A 10 0.52 -8.44 -16.91
CA GLY A 10 0.77 -9.17 -15.67
C GLY A 10 1.06 -8.25 -14.48
N VAL A 11 1.87 -7.20 -14.68
CA VAL A 11 2.17 -6.21 -13.63
C VAL A 11 0.91 -5.43 -13.22
N VAL A 12 0.11 -4.98 -14.20
CA VAL A 12 -1.14 -4.26 -13.93
C VAL A 12 -2.16 -5.16 -13.21
N ALA A 13 -2.26 -6.44 -13.59
CA ALA A 13 -3.15 -7.40 -12.94
C ALA A 13 -2.73 -7.66 -11.48
N VAL A 14 -1.43 -7.82 -11.20
CA VAL A 14 -0.92 -7.99 -9.83
C VAL A 14 -1.16 -6.74 -8.98
N MET A 15 -0.97 -5.55 -9.55
CA MET A 15 -1.28 -4.29 -8.87
C MET A 15 -2.77 -4.15 -8.57
N GLY A 16 -3.64 -4.50 -9.52
CA GLY A 16 -5.09 -4.48 -9.33
C GLY A 16 -5.56 -5.46 -8.25
N LEU A 17 -4.99 -6.66 -8.22
CA LEU A 17 -5.28 -7.66 -7.17
C LEU A 17 -4.78 -7.22 -5.80
N ALA A 18 -3.59 -6.66 -5.71
CA ALA A 18 -3.07 -6.10 -4.46
C ALA A 18 -3.97 -4.96 -3.95
N PHE A 19 -4.42 -4.07 -4.83
CA PHE A 19 -5.34 -2.99 -4.48
C PHE A 19 -6.64 -3.51 -3.87
N LEU A 20 -7.27 -4.49 -4.53
CA LEU A 20 -8.49 -5.14 -4.03
C LEU A 20 -8.27 -5.84 -2.68
N PHE A 21 -7.14 -6.53 -2.52
CA PHE A 21 -6.80 -7.20 -1.28
C PHE A 21 -6.68 -6.19 -0.12
N PHE A 22 -5.93 -5.10 -0.30
CA PHE A 22 -5.72 -4.09 0.74
C PHE A 22 -6.97 -3.27 1.05
N LEU A 23 -7.89 -3.14 0.11
CA LEU A 23 -9.18 -2.49 0.34
C LEU A 23 -10.07 -3.29 1.29
N VAL A 24 -10.00 -4.62 1.26
CA VAL A 24 -10.83 -5.49 2.10
C VAL A 24 -10.13 -5.85 3.42
N LEU A 25 -8.80 -5.82 3.45
CA LEU A 25 -7.98 -6.21 4.59
C LEU A 25 -8.37 -5.54 5.93
N PRO A 26 -8.51 -4.20 6.04
CA PRO A 26 -8.89 -3.59 7.31
C PRO A 26 -10.32 -3.94 7.73
N ILE A 27 -11.23 -4.20 6.80
CA ILE A 27 -12.59 -4.66 7.12
C ILE A 27 -12.52 -6.04 7.79
N ILE A 28 -11.69 -6.94 7.27
CA ILE A 28 -11.49 -8.28 7.84
C ILE A 28 -10.83 -8.17 9.22
N LEU A 29 -9.76 -7.39 9.35
CA LEU A 29 -9.03 -7.23 10.62
C LEU A 29 -9.94 -6.68 11.73
N PHE A 30 -10.74 -5.67 11.42
CA PHE A 30 -11.65 -5.07 12.40
C PHE A 30 -12.80 -6.00 12.80
N LYS A 31 -13.23 -6.90 11.92
CA LYS A 31 -14.25 -7.92 12.24
C LYS A 31 -13.69 -9.06 13.09
N LEU A 32 -12.45 -9.48 12.83
CA LEU A 32 -11.81 -10.57 13.57
C LEU A 32 -11.35 -10.15 14.97
N ASN A 33 -10.92 -8.89 15.13
CA ASN A 33 -10.45 -8.39 16.41
C ASN A 33 -10.93 -6.94 16.62
N GLY A 34 -11.98 -6.76 17.43
CA GLY A 34 -12.51 -5.44 17.76
C GLY A 34 -11.49 -4.51 18.45
N MET A 35 -10.49 -5.08 19.15
CA MET A 35 -9.42 -4.31 19.78
C MET A 35 -8.53 -3.61 18.73
N SER A 36 -8.32 -4.26 17.57
CA SER A 36 -7.56 -3.67 16.47
C SER A 36 -8.24 -2.43 15.88
N LYS A 37 -9.58 -2.42 15.86
CA LYS A 37 -10.36 -1.24 15.45
C LYS A 37 -10.11 -0.06 16.39
N VAL A 38 -10.20 -0.29 17.69
CA VAL A 38 -9.99 0.77 18.70
C VAL A 38 -8.57 1.31 18.61
N LEU A 39 -7.57 0.42 18.52
CA LEU A 39 -6.17 0.83 18.40
C LEU A 39 -5.95 1.69 17.15
N PHE A 40 -6.51 1.28 16.01
CA PHE A 40 -6.42 2.03 14.76
C PHE A 40 -7.11 3.39 14.84
N GLN A 41 -8.28 3.45 15.50
CA GLN A 41 -8.99 4.71 15.73
C GLN A 41 -8.14 5.69 16.55
N ILE A 42 -7.49 5.20 17.62
CA ILE A 42 -6.59 6.02 18.44
C ILE A 42 -5.43 6.56 17.59
N ILE A 43 -4.78 5.71 16.80
CA ILE A 43 -3.68 6.13 15.91
C ILE A 43 -4.17 7.21 14.95
N MET A 44 -5.31 7.00 14.28
CA MET A 44 -5.86 7.96 13.33
C MET A 44 -6.21 9.30 13.97
N VAL A 45 -6.70 9.32 15.22
CA VAL A 45 -6.97 10.56 15.95
C VAL A 45 -5.69 11.38 16.10
N PHE A 46 -4.61 10.76 16.57
CA PHE A 46 -3.32 11.45 16.72
C PHE A 46 -2.76 11.90 15.37
N THR A 47 -2.88 11.07 14.33
CA THR A 47 -2.46 11.43 12.97
C THR A 47 -3.20 12.65 12.45
N ILE A 48 -4.53 12.73 12.62
CA ILE A 48 -5.34 13.88 12.18
C ILE A 48 -4.92 15.15 12.93
N ILE A 49 -4.79 15.08 14.26
CA ILE A 49 -4.35 16.22 15.08
C ILE A 49 -2.97 16.71 14.63
N GLY A 50 -2.05 15.78 14.35
CA GLY A 50 -0.72 16.08 13.82
C GLY A 50 -0.78 16.78 12.46
N TYR A 51 -1.60 16.28 11.52
CA TYR A 51 -1.78 16.90 10.21
C TYR A 51 -2.37 18.31 10.31
N VAL A 52 -3.42 18.50 11.09
CA VAL A 52 -4.06 19.81 11.28
C VAL A 52 -3.07 20.82 11.86
N LYS A 53 -2.23 20.38 12.81
CA LYS A 53 -1.16 21.22 13.36
C LYS A 53 -0.10 21.57 12.29
N GLN A 54 0.28 20.62 11.42
CA GLN A 54 1.21 20.88 10.32
C GLN A 54 0.65 21.86 9.28
N MET A 55 -0.67 22.01 9.18
CA MET A 55 -1.30 23.03 8.34
C MET A 55 -1.21 24.45 8.91
N GLY A 56 -0.54 24.64 10.07
CA GLY A 56 -0.37 25.94 10.71
C GLY A 56 -1.61 26.42 11.46
N LEU A 57 -2.56 25.52 11.74
CA LEU A 57 -3.72 25.82 12.56
C LEU A 57 -3.39 25.63 14.04
N ASP A 58 -3.67 26.65 14.85
CA ASP A 58 -3.39 26.66 16.28
C ASP A 58 -4.63 27.06 17.12
N GLY A 59 -4.56 26.78 18.43
CA GLY A 59 -5.56 27.19 19.40
C GLY A 59 -6.93 26.53 19.19
N ALA A 60 -8.01 27.28 19.41
CA ALA A 60 -9.37 26.75 19.36
C ALA A 60 -9.74 26.22 17.96
N LEU A 61 -9.24 26.86 16.90
CA LEU A 61 -9.56 26.48 15.52
C LEU A 61 -8.97 25.12 15.15
N MET A 62 -7.74 24.84 15.62
CA MET A 62 -7.12 23.51 15.47
C MET A 62 -8.00 22.41 16.07
N TRP A 63 -8.52 22.60 17.28
CA TRP A 63 -9.35 21.62 17.96
C TRP A 63 -10.71 21.41 17.27
N ILE A 64 -11.33 22.49 16.80
CA ILE A 64 -12.60 22.42 16.07
C ILE A 64 -12.43 21.64 14.76
N VAL A 65 -11.44 22.01 13.94
CA VAL A 65 -11.17 21.36 12.66
C VAL A 65 -10.77 19.89 12.87
N SER A 66 -9.89 19.62 13.83
CA SER A 66 -9.50 18.24 14.18
C SER A 66 -10.70 17.41 14.64
N GLY A 67 -11.59 17.97 15.47
CA GLY A 67 -12.78 17.28 15.95
C GLY A 67 -13.74 16.90 14.82
N ILE A 68 -13.98 17.82 13.89
CA ILE A 68 -14.79 17.56 12.69
C ILE A 68 -14.15 16.44 11.85
N LEU A 69 -12.84 16.53 11.57
CA LEU A 69 -12.13 15.53 10.78
C LEU A 69 -12.14 14.15 11.47
N VAL A 70 -11.88 14.09 12.78
CA VAL A 70 -11.93 12.84 13.55
C VAL A 70 -13.32 12.21 13.46
N TYR A 71 -14.39 12.99 13.60
CA TYR A 71 -15.75 12.47 13.48
C TYR A 71 -16.00 11.82 12.12
N PHE A 72 -15.69 12.52 11.03
CA PHE A 72 -15.94 12.00 9.68
C PHE A 72 -15.02 10.84 9.33
N ILE A 73 -13.73 10.96 9.60
CA ILE A 73 -12.72 9.99 9.17
C ILE A 73 -12.75 8.75 10.04
N VAL A 74 -12.83 8.92 11.35
CA VAL A 74 -12.54 7.84 12.31
C VAL A 74 -13.83 7.21 12.90
N TRP A 75 -14.95 7.95 12.93
CA TRP A 75 -16.23 7.43 13.45
C TRP A 75 -17.19 7.09 12.32
N LYS A 76 -17.41 8.00 11.36
CA LYS A 76 -18.39 7.80 10.28
C LYS A 76 -17.87 6.90 9.16
N TYR A 77 -16.63 7.09 8.72
CA TYR A 77 -16.08 6.44 7.53
C TYR A 77 -14.81 5.61 7.80
N ILE A 78 -14.70 5.03 9.00
CA ILE A 78 -13.49 4.32 9.45
C ILE A 78 -13.00 3.24 8.48
N TYR A 79 -13.90 2.48 7.86
CA TYR A 79 -13.54 1.39 6.94
C TYR A 79 -12.97 1.90 5.62
N LEU A 80 -13.49 3.02 5.11
CA LEU A 80 -13.00 3.62 3.88
C LEU A 80 -11.62 4.24 4.13
N PHE A 81 -11.50 5.04 5.18
CA PHE A 81 -10.25 5.74 5.48
C PHE A 81 -9.15 4.81 5.99
N SER A 82 -9.47 3.72 6.70
CA SER A 82 -8.45 2.73 7.07
C SER A 82 -7.86 2.04 5.85
N SER A 83 -8.69 1.76 4.84
CA SER A 83 -8.26 1.19 3.56
C SER A 83 -7.36 2.15 2.81
N LEU A 84 -7.79 3.41 2.66
CA LEU A 84 -6.99 4.45 2.01
C LEU A 84 -5.68 4.73 2.74
N TYR A 85 -5.70 4.75 4.07
CA TYR A 85 -4.51 4.98 4.90
C TYR A 85 -3.50 3.85 4.77
N LEU A 86 -3.95 2.58 4.83
CA LEU A 86 -3.09 1.43 4.55
C LEU A 86 -2.50 1.48 3.14
N LEU A 87 -3.31 1.88 2.17
CA LEU A 87 -2.87 2.02 0.79
C LEU A 87 -1.79 3.10 0.65
N MET A 88 -1.98 4.25 1.31
CA MET A 88 -1.00 5.32 1.37
C MET A 88 0.31 4.86 2.02
N LEU A 89 0.23 4.11 3.14
CA LEU A 89 1.41 3.52 3.79
C LEU A 89 2.14 2.52 2.89
N LEU A 90 1.39 1.69 2.16
CA LEU A 90 1.98 0.72 1.23
C LEU A 90 2.65 1.42 0.06
N MET A 91 2.02 2.45 -0.50
CA MET A 91 2.63 3.27 -1.56
C MET A 91 3.89 3.99 -1.07
N GLY A 92 3.92 4.43 0.18
CA GLY A 92 5.08 5.12 0.78
C GLY A 92 6.25 4.19 1.14
N PHE A 93 5.98 3.10 1.87
CA PHE A 93 7.03 2.25 2.46
C PHE A 93 7.25 0.92 1.73
N GLY A 94 6.17 0.26 1.28
CA GLY A 94 6.24 -1.11 0.76
C GLY A 94 6.52 -1.19 -0.74
N PHE A 95 6.01 -0.22 -1.50
CA PHE A 95 5.95 -0.31 -2.95
C PHE A 95 7.31 -0.15 -3.62
N THR A 96 8.11 0.82 -3.17
CA THR A 96 9.48 1.03 -3.62
C THR A 96 10.37 -0.17 -3.29
N SER A 97 10.25 -0.72 -2.07
CA SER A 97 11.00 -1.92 -1.66
C SER A 97 10.61 -3.17 -2.46
N ALA A 98 9.31 -3.42 -2.64
CA ALA A 98 8.82 -4.56 -3.41
C ALA A 98 9.18 -4.48 -4.90
N ILE A 99 9.16 -3.28 -5.50
CA ILE A 99 9.62 -3.05 -6.88
C ILE A 99 11.14 -3.32 -6.98
N MET A 100 11.94 -2.79 -6.06
CA MET A 100 13.39 -3.01 -6.05
C MET A 100 13.72 -4.50 -5.89
N TRP A 101 13.09 -5.18 -4.94
CA TRP A 101 13.31 -6.60 -4.70
C TRP A 101 12.85 -7.45 -5.89
N GLY A 102 11.62 -7.23 -6.37
CA GLY A 102 11.04 -7.94 -7.51
C GLY A 102 11.84 -7.74 -8.81
N SER A 103 12.38 -6.53 -9.04
CA SER A 103 13.26 -6.27 -10.18
C SER A 103 14.58 -7.07 -10.10
N ASN A 104 15.17 -7.17 -8.91
CA ASN A 104 16.41 -7.91 -8.70
C ASN A 104 16.22 -9.43 -8.81
N THR A 105 15.09 -9.97 -8.30
CA THR A 105 14.79 -11.41 -8.42
C THR A 105 14.45 -11.82 -9.84
N LEU A 106 13.73 -10.97 -10.59
CA LEU A 106 13.48 -11.25 -12.02
C LEU A 106 14.79 -11.21 -12.82
N ARG A 107 15.67 -10.25 -12.55
CA ARG A 107 16.95 -10.11 -13.25
C ARG A 107 17.86 -11.31 -12.99
N SER A 108 17.92 -11.82 -11.76
CA SER A 108 18.74 -12.99 -11.42
C SER A 108 18.24 -14.27 -12.07
N LYS A 109 16.92 -14.51 -12.09
CA LYS A 109 16.33 -15.68 -12.74
C LYS A 109 16.49 -15.66 -14.26
N ILE A 110 16.34 -14.49 -14.89
CA ILE A 110 16.50 -14.35 -16.35
C ILE A 110 17.99 -14.47 -16.75
N GLY A 111 18.89 -13.88 -15.98
CA GLY A 111 20.34 -13.97 -16.20
C GLY A 111 20.86 -15.41 -16.08
N GLY A 112 20.48 -16.12 -15.02
CA GLY A 112 20.89 -17.52 -14.81
C GLY A 112 20.35 -18.48 -15.88
N TRP A 113 19.13 -18.24 -16.37
CA TRP A 113 18.57 -19.04 -17.47
C TRP A 113 19.35 -18.83 -18.76
N SER A 114 19.67 -17.58 -19.11
CA SER A 114 20.48 -17.22 -20.30
C SER A 114 21.85 -17.90 -20.32
N GLU A 115 22.56 -17.94 -19.19
CA GLU A 115 23.88 -18.58 -19.11
C GLU A 115 23.81 -20.10 -19.25
N SER A 116 22.80 -20.73 -18.64
CA SER A 116 22.60 -22.18 -18.77
C SER A 116 22.37 -22.62 -20.23
N TRP A 117 21.68 -21.78 -21.03
CA TRP A 117 21.45 -22.05 -22.45
C TRP A 117 22.72 -21.88 -23.30
N LYS A 118 23.58 -20.92 -22.97
CA LYS A 118 24.88 -20.74 -23.64
C LYS A 118 25.81 -21.92 -23.36
N GLN A 119 25.86 -22.41 -22.12
CA GLN A 119 26.64 -23.59 -21.76
C GLN A 119 26.13 -24.87 -22.44
N ARG A 120 24.81 -25.07 -22.51
CA ARG A 120 24.21 -26.21 -23.24
C ARG A 120 24.52 -26.18 -24.74
N LYS A 121 24.52 -25.00 -25.38
CA LYS A 121 24.92 -24.89 -26.80
C LYS A 121 26.41 -25.13 -27.02
N ALA A 122 27.26 -24.81 -26.05
CA ALA A 122 28.71 -25.04 -26.15
C ALA A 122 29.09 -26.53 -26.03
N MET A 123 28.28 -27.35 -25.33
CA MET A 123 28.50 -28.80 -25.19
C MET A 123 28.00 -29.65 -26.38
N VAL A 124 27.27 -29.05 -27.33
CA VAL A 124 26.71 -29.75 -28.51
C VAL A 124 27.54 -29.48 -29.79
N LYS A 125 28.70 -28.83 -29.65
CA LYS A 125 29.73 -28.70 -30.68
C LYS A 125 30.89 -29.62 -30.36
#